data_AF-A0A1Y5D163-F1
#
_entry.id   AF-A0A1Y5D163-F1
#
_cell.length_a   1.000
_cell.length_b   1.000
_cell.length_c   1.000
_cell.angle_alpha   90.00
_cell.angle_beta   90.00
_cell.angle_gamma   90.00
#
_symmetry.space_group_name_H-M   'P 1'
#
loop_
_entity.id
_entity.type
_entity.pdbx_description
1 polymer ?
#
loop_
_entity_poly.entity_id
_entity_poly.type
_entity_poly.pdbx_seq_one_letter_code
_entity_poly.pdbx_strand_id
1 'polypeptide(L)' 'MQIEKANHIHAALLAQGMSCRSWAISNGYKPRTVQKYVQWFAPETGRKPKRKLAIEILTKLSETIGFDLIGVKHG' A
#
# COMPACT_ATOMS: atom_id res chain seq x y z
N MET A 1 -10.96 8.85 -6.00
CA MET A 1 -10.31 9.08 -4.69
C MET A 1 -8.85 9.41 -4.95
N GLN A 2 -8.33 10.54 -4.46
CA GLN A 2 -6.90 10.84 -4.60
C GLN A 2 -6.15 10.19 -3.44
N ILE A 3 -5.29 9.22 -3.70
CA ILE A 3 -4.43 8.62 -2.68
C ILE A 3 -3.11 9.38 -2.69
N GLU A 4 -2.87 10.18 -1.67
CA GLU A 4 -1.65 10.97 -1.52
C GLU A 4 -0.91 10.58 -0.24
N LYS A 5 -1.66 10.41 0.84
CA LYS A 5 -1.12 10.14 2.17
C LYS A 5 -1.33 8.69 2.58
N ALA A 6 -0.55 8.23 3.55
CA ALA A 6 -0.73 6.92 4.18
C ALA A 6 -2.18 6.69 4.66
N ASN A 7 -2.82 7.74 5.19
CA ASN A 7 -4.20 7.69 5.66
C ASN A 7 -5.21 7.40 4.53
N HIS A 8 -4.96 7.86 3.30
CA HIS A 8 -5.83 7.56 2.17
C HIS A 8 -5.72 6.08 1.77
N ILE A 9 -4.55 5.47 1.90
CA ILE A 9 -4.35 4.03 1.68
C ILE A 9 -5.15 3.23 2.72
N HIS A 10 -5.11 3.66 3.99
CA HIS A 10 -5.92 3.07 5.05
C HIS A 10 -7.42 3.18 4.76
N ALA A 11 -7.88 4.37 4.34
CA ALA A 11 -9.28 4.59 3.98
C ALA A 11 -9.71 3.75 2.76
N ALA A 12 -8.84 3.59 1.75
CA ALA A 12 -9.13 2.78 0.57
C ALA A 12 -9.29 1.30 0.93
N LEU A 13 -8.45 0.77 1.83
CA LEU A 13 -8.63 -0.58 2.35
C LEU A 13 -9.94 -0.72 3.15
N LEU A 14 -10.28 0.27 3.97
CA LEU A 14 -11.54 0.26 4.72
C LEU A 14 -12.76 0.29 3.79
N ALA A 15 -12.68 0.99 2.66
CA ALA A 15 -13.71 0.96 1.62
C ALA A 15 -13.88 -0.42 0.97
N GLN A 16 -12.84 -1.26 0.99
CA GLN A 16 -12.88 -2.68 0.59
C GLN A 16 -13.33 -3.60 1.74
N GLY A 17 -13.77 -3.05 2.88
CA GLY A 17 -14.23 -3.81 4.03
C GLY A 17 -13.10 -4.43 4.87
N MET A 18 -11.86 -3.99 4.69
CA MET A 18 -10.71 -4.57 5.39
C MET A 18 -9.78 -3.51 6.00
N SER A 19 -9.15 -3.85 7.13
CA SER A 19 -8.13 -3.00 7.73
C SER A 19 -6.74 -3.31 7.15
N CYS A 20 -5.80 -2.37 7.22
CA CYS A 20 -4.40 -2.62 6.85
C CYS A 20 -3.79 -3.83 7.60
N ARG A 21 -4.17 -4.03 8.86
CA ARG A 21 -3.75 -5.20 9.64
C ARG A 21 -4.35 -6.49 9.10
N SER A 22 -5.66 -6.55 8.86
CA SER A 22 -6.31 -7.76 8.35
C SER A 22 -5.87 -8.07 6.92
N TRP A 23 -5.65 -7.05 6.10
CA TRP A 23 -5.06 -7.19 4.76
C TRP A 23 -3.66 -7.82 4.82
N ALA A 24 -2.80 -7.32 5.70
CA ALA A 24 -1.46 -7.87 5.87
C ALA A 24 -1.51 -9.34 6.28
N ILE A 25 -2.33 -9.69 7.27
CA ILE A 25 -2.48 -11.08 7.75
C ILE A 25 -3.03 -11.99 6.65
N SER A 26 -4.08 -11.55 5.95
CA SER A 26 -4.70 -12.32 4.85
C SER A 26 -3.74 -12.59 3.69
N ASN A 27 -2.72 -11.74 3.51
CA ASN A 27 -1.71 -11.88 2.47
C ASN A 27 -0.40 -12.52 2.97
N GLY A 28 -0.33 -12.96 4.23
CA GLY A 28 0.87 -13.58 4.81
C GLY A 28 1.98 -12.60 5.20
N TYR A 29 1.70 -11.30 5.23
CA TYR A 29 2.67 -10.26 5.60
C TYR A 29 2.57 -9.87 7.07
N LYS A 30 3.69 -9.38 7.61
CA LYS A 30 3.74 -8.82 8.98
C LYS A 30 3.06 -7.43 8.99
N PRO A 31 2.03 -7.20 9.83
CA PRO A 31 1.29 -5.93 9.85
C PRO A 31 2.18 -4.70 10.06
N ARG A 32 3.16 -4.77 10.98
CA ARG A 32 4.10 -3.66 11.21
C ARG A 32 4.95 -3.34 9.99
N THR A 33 5.32 -4.34 9.18
CA THR A 33 6.08 -4.13 7.95
C THR A 33 5.23 -3.41 6.92
N VAL A 34 4.00 -3.88 6.70
CA VAL A 34 3.06 -3.25 5.76
C VAL A 34 2.78 -1.81 6.17
N GLN A 35 2.45 -1.57 7.44
CA GLN A 35 2.14 -0.24 7.95
C GLN A 35 3.33 0.73 7.79
N LYS A 36 4.56 0.26 8.06
CA LYS A 36 5.79 1.04 7.84
C LYS A 36 6.01 1.36 6.37
N TYR A 37 5.76 0.41 5.47
CA TYR A 37 5.91 0.63 4.02
C TYR A 37 4.84 1.58 3.47
N VAL A 38 3.59 1.45 3.91
CA VAL A 38 2.50 2.38 3.59
C VAL A 38 2.87 3.81 4.01
N GLN A 39 3.45 3.99 5.19
CA GLN A 39 3.92 5.32 5.64
C GLN A 39 5.13 5.82 4.85
N TRP A 40 6.09 4.95 4.56
CA TRP A 40 7.35 5.36 3.92
C TRP A 40 7.23 5.61 2.41
N PHE A 41 6.34 4.87 1.75
CA PHE A 41 6.16 4.90 0.29
C PHE A 41 4.77 5.45 -0.09
N ALA A 42 4.09 6.15 0.82
CA ALA A 42 2.93 6.94 0.43
C ALA A 42 3.34 7.96 -0.65
N PRO A 43 2.46 8.26 -1.62
CA PRO A 43 2.80 9.16 -2.73
C PRO A 43 3.37 10.52 -2.29
N GLU A 44 2.89 11.07 -1.17
CA GLU A 44 3.38 12.33 -0.57
C GLU A 44 4.88 12.31 -0.24
N THR A 45 5.47 11.14 0.04
CA THR A 45 6.89 11.06 0.42
C THR A 45 7.82 11.11 -0.77
N GLY A 46 7.31 10.90 -2.00
CA GLY A 46 8.10 10.78 -3.22
C GLY A 46 9.11 9.63 -3.20
N ARG A 47 9.07 8.74 -2.20
CA ARG A 47 10.03 7.65 -2.04
C ARG A 47 9.60 6.44 -2.86
N LYS A 48 10.52 5.88 -3.63
CA LYS A 48 10.30 4.63 -4.36
C LYS A 48 10.84 3.42 -3.58
N PRO A 49 10.09 2.32 -3.50
CA PRO A 49 10.56 1.09 -2.86
C PRO A 49 11.72 0.49 -3.67
N LYS A 50 12.84 0.20 -2.99
CA LYS A 50 14.01 -0.46 -3.60
C LYS A 50 14.12 -1.94 -3.24
N ARG A 51 13.46 -2.36 -2.15
CA ARG A 51 13.53 -3.74 -1.64
C ARG A 51 12.44 -4.57 -2.31
N LYS A 52 12.78 -5.79 -2.74
CA LYS A 52 11.83 -6.74 -3.36
C LYS A 52 10.53 -6.88 -2.56
N LEU A 53 10.63 -7.12 -1.25
CA LEU A 53 9.47 -7.26 -0.37
C LEU A 53 8.60 -5.99 -0.31
N ALA A 54 9.20 -4.80 -0.38
CA ALA A 54 8.45 -3.56 -0.37
C ALA A 54 7.70 -3.36 -1.69
N ILE A 55 8.34 -3.67 -2.82
CA ILE A 55 7.72 -3.64 -4.14
C ILE A 55 6.55 -4.62 -4.17
N GLU A 56 6.77 -5.88 -3.79
CA GLU A 56 5.73 -6.92 -3.76
C GLU A 56 4.51 -6.52 -2.92
N ILE A 57 4.73 -6.04 -1.70
CA ILE A 57 3.64 -5.58 -0.82
C ILE A 57 2.88 -4.43 -1.46
N LEU A 58 3.58 -3.42 -2.00
CA LEU A 58 2.94 -2.25 -2.57
C LEU A 58 2.22 -2.57 -3.89
N THR A 59 2.73 -3.50 -4.70
CA THR A 59 2.08 -3.95 -5.94
C THR A 59 0.77 -4.64 -5.60
N LYS A 60 0.81 -5.60 -4.69
CA LYS A 60 -0.38 -6.33 -4.27
C LYS A 60 -1.40 -5.43 -3.57
N LEU A 61 -0.90 -4.45 -2.81
CA LEU A 61 -1.75 -3.45 -2.18
C LEU A 61 -2.41 -2.56 -3.24
N SER A 62 -1.67 -2.18 -4.28
CA SER A 62 -2.18 -1.39 -5.42
C SER A 62 -3.29 -2.13 -6.16
N GLU A 63 -3.11 -3.43 -6.42
CA GLU A 63 -4.13 -4.30 -7.00
C GLU A 63 -5.38 -4.38 -6.11
N THR A 64 -5.21 -4.48 -4.79
CA THR A 64 -6.33 -4.60 -3.86
C THR A 64 -7.18 -3.33 -3.82
N ILE A 65 -6.54 -2.16 -3.78
CA ILE A 65 -7.25 -0.87 -3.67
C ILE A 65 -7.60 -0.27 -5.04
N GLY A 66 -7.14 -0.89 -6.14
CA GLY A 66 -7.33 -0.40 -7.51
C GLY A 66 -6.60 0.91 -7.81
N PHE A 67 -5.45 1.15 -7.16
CA PHE A 67 -4.68 2.39 -7.33
C PHE A 67 -3.18 2.11 -7.31
N ASP A 68 -2.45 2.62 -8.29
CA ASP A 68 -1.00 2.46 -8.38
C ASP A 68 -0.26 3.28 -7.30
N LEU A 69 0.23 2.60 -6.27
CA LEU A 69 1.03 3.20 -5.20
C LEU A 69 2.53 3.29 -5.52
N ILE A 70 3.01 2.60 -6.55
CA ILE A 70 4.43 2.57 -6.88
C ILE A 70 4.78 3.67 -7.89
N GLY A 71 3.76 4.27 -8.52
CA GLY A 71 3.94 5.20 -9.62
C GLY A 71 4.47 4.49 -10.87
N VAL A 72 4.24 3.18 -10.96
CA VAL A 72 4.41 2.44 -12.20
C VAL A 72 3.15 2.72 -12.99
N LYS A 73 3.18 3.79 -13.80
CA LYS A 73 2.26 3.91 -14.92
C LYS A 73 2.32 2.58 -15.66
N HIS A 74 1.29 1.75 -15.50
CA HIS A 74 0.97 0.72 -16.47
C HIS A 74 0.62 1.48 -17.74
N GLY A 75 1.63 1.75 -18.55
CA GLY A 75 1.52 2.22 -19.93
C GLY A 75 1.56 1.03 -20.87
#